data_AF-A0A7M2WR39-F1
#
_entry.id   AF-A0A7M2WR39-F1
#
_cell.length_a   1.000
_cell.length_b   1.000
_cell.length_c   1.000
_cell.angle_alpha   90.00
_cell.angle_beta   90.00
_cell.angle_gamma   90.00
#
_symmetry.space_group_name_H-M   'P 1'
#
loop_
_entity.id
_entity.type
_entity.pdbx_description
1 polymer ?
#
loop_
_entity_poly.entity_id
_entity_poly.type
_entity_poly.pdbx_seq_one_letter_code
_entity_poly.pdbx_strand_id
1 'polypeptide(L)'
;MTADIASPSSKRLPSKDDGNPLVRKVVCPHCWRTFKPEEVLWVSEHEELVGDPIVKDEPIRFLPTRFTLDGSAIDAREMVCRTLACPECHLVIPRLLLENPITFFSLVGSVGSGKSNFLAAMTWELRRVLARQFAITFADADKESNWALNRYEELLFLPDDPERLTVLEKTRTQGDLYRSVRLNGQEVQVPKPFLFSMHPAAGHPWEKHRRRAGNIVCLYDNAGEHYAVGQDTAVSPVTRHLSKAKVLMFLFDPTQDPRFREKCRPISRDPQVVEPLHTIRQESILSEAAQRVRKHTGLSTYQRHNAPLLVLVAKSDVWAPLVQADLTKEPVLPPAAGSPLSAVDMEHVERVSTLVRQLLLDVSPEIVTTAEDFCEEVLYIPVSALGVSPQKNPEAGGLVVRPKDIHPRWVTVPILYAYARWTQGLIHGAKGK
;
A
#
# COMPACT_ATOMS: atom_id res chain seq x y z
N MET A 1 23.60 39.84 2.75
CA MET A 1 22.18 40.21 2.94
C MET A 1 21.42 38.94 3.25
N THR A 2 20.85 38.90 4.44
CA THR A 2 20.24 37.76 5.12
C THR A 2 19.01 37.27 4.38
N ALA A 3 19.05 36.03 3.87
CA ALA A 3 17.95 35.39 3.18
C ALA A 3 17.10 34.60 4.18
N ASP A 4 15.81 34.96 4.25
CA ASP A 4 14.80 34.22 5.00
C ASP A 4 14.65 32.80 4.42
N ILE A 5 15.08 31.82 5.21
CA ILE A 5 14.85 30.40 4.96
C ILE A 5 13.41 30.13 5.41
N ALA A 6 12.52 29.89 4.45
CA ALA A 6 11.16 29.47 4.74
C ALA A 6 11.19 28.21 5.62
N SER A 7 10.67 28.35 6.83
CA SER A 7 10.52 27.29 7.82
C SER A 7 9.59 26.19 7.28
N PRO A 8 9.67 24.94 7.81
CA PRO A 8 8.96 23.81 7.26
C PRO A 8 7.47 24.13 7.13
N SER A 9 6.91 23.79 5.97
CA SER A 9 5.51 24.01 5.58
C SER A 9 4.57 23.89 6.78
N SER A 10 3.76 24.92 6.99
CA SER A 10 2.86 25.17 8.12
C SER A 10 1.67 24.18 8.25
N LYS A 11 1.88 22.89 8.02
CA LYS A 11 0.93 21.84 8.43
C LYS A 11 0.97 21.78 9.97
N ARG A 12 0.00 22.45 10.60
CA ARG A 12 -0.08 22.71 12.06
C ARG A 12 0.17 21.45 12.92
N LEU A 13 0.99 21.63 13.96
CA LEU A 13 1.07 20.73 15.11
C LEU A 13 -0.32 20.55 15.77
N PRO A 14 -0.68 19.35 16.26
CA PRO A 14 -1.72 19.22 17.27
C PRO A 14 -1.28 19.90 18.58
N SER A 15 -2.17 20.73 19.15
CA SER A 15 -1.95 21.61 20.32
C SER A 15 -1.46 20.90 21.60
N LYS A 16 -0.84 21.68 22.50
CA LYS A 16 -0.19 21.22 23.76
C LYS A 16 -1.03 20.22 24.58
N ASP A 17 -0.32 19.18 25.02
CA ASP A 17 -0.49 18.34 26.21
C ASP A 17 -1.90 18.23 26.84
N ASP A 18 -2.69 17.29 26.34
CA ASP A 18 -3.78 16.64 27.10
C ASP A 18 -3.46 15.15 27.13
N GLY A 19 -3.42 14.58 28.34
CA GLY A 19 -2.82 13.29 28.68
C GLY A 19 -3.53 12.03 28.19
N ASN A 20 -4.03 11.97 26.95
CA ASN A 20 -4.48 10.71 26.35
C ASN A 20 -4.19 10.67 24.84
N PRO A 21 -3.29 9.79 24.35
CA PRO A 21 -2.84 9.78 22.95
C PRO A 21 -3.85 9.14 21.99
N LEU A 22 -5.12 8.98 22.39
CA LEU A 22 -6.10 8.28 21.58
C LEU A 22 -6.55 9.12 20.38
N VAL A 23 -6.77 8.45 19.25
CA VAL A 23 -7.42 9.04 18.09
C VAL A 23 -8.88 9.35 18.40
N ARG A 24 -9.43 10.40 17.77
CA ARG A 24 -10.86 10.73 17.92
C ARG A 24 -11.79 9.64 17.39
N LYS A 25 -11.36 8.95 16.34
CA LYS A 25 -12.09 7.89 15.66
C LYS A 25 -11.09 6.86 15.13
N VAL A 26 -11.41 5.59 15.33
CA VAL A 26 -10.71 4.44 14.78
C VAL A 26 -11.43 4.02 13.50
N VAL A 27 -10.67 3.65 12.46
CA VAL A 27 -11.23 3.04 11.26
C VAL A 27 -10.69 1.63 11.18
N CYS A 28 -11.58 0.63 11.20
CA CYS A 28 -11.19 -0.77 11.07
C CYS A 28 -10.56 -1.02 9.69
N PRO A 29 -9.37 -1.64 9.60
CA PRO A 29 -8.75 -1.95 8.32
C PRO A 29 -9.34 -3.19 7.64
N HIS A 30 -10.27 -3.90 8.28
CA HIS A 30 -10.92 -5.06 7.67
C HIS A 30 -12.26 -4.69 7.05
N CYS A 31 -13.13 -4.00 7.79
CA CYS A 31 -14.49 -3.67 7.36
C CYS A 31 -14.76 -2.18 7.14
N TRP A 32 -13.76 -1.31 7.36
CA TRP A 32 -13.84 0.15 7.22
C TRP A 32 -14.87 0.85 8.11
N ARG A 33 -15.45 0.13 9.08
CA ARG A 33 -16.29 0.73 10.12
C ARG A 33 -15.47 1.77 10.86
N THR A 34 -16.07 2.95 11.01
CA THR A 34 -15.53 3.99 11.88
C THR A 34 -16.25 3.92 13.23
N PHE A 35 -15.49 3.90 14.32
CA PHE A 35 -15.99 3.82 15.69
C PHE A 35 -15.08 4.62 16.63
N LYS A 36 -15.54 4.94 17.84
CA LYS A 36 -14.75 5.60 18.87
C LYS A 36 -13.85 4.58 19.59
N PRO A 37 -12.69 4.97 20.13
CA PRO A 37 -11.83 4.07 20.89
C PRO A 37 -12.54 3.30 22.02
N GLU A 38 -13.50 3.94 22.70
CA GLU A 38 -14.29 3.33 23.78
C GLU A 38 -15.23 2.20 23.32
N GLU A 39 -15.51 2.10 22.03
CA GLU A 39 -16.34 1.03 21.45
C GLU A 39 -15.52 -0.21 21.06
N VAL A 40 -14.19 -0.21 21.27
CA VAL A 40 -13.34 -1.35 20.91
C VAL A 40 -13.67 -2.57 21.76
N LEU A 41 -13.78 -3.74 21.12
CA LEU A 41 -13.96 -5.00 21.81
C LEU A 41 -12.61 -5.61 22.20
N TRP A 42 -12.62 -6.45 23.22
CA TRP A 42 -11.48 -7.26 23.64
C TRP A 42 -11.79 -8.73 23.38
N VAL A 43 -10.75 -9.49 23.06
CA VAL A 43 -10.86 -10.93 22.78
C VAL A 43 -10.60 -11.69 24.07
N SER A 44 -11.52 -12.60 24.43
CA SER A 44 -11.39 -13.44 25.62
C SER A 44 -10.19 -14.39 25.53
N GLU A 45 -9.58 -14.71 26.68
CA GLU A 45 -8.43 -15.64 26.74
C GLU A 45 -8.80 -16.98 27.41
N HIS A 46 -9.87 -17.02 28.22
CA HIS A 46 -10.32 -18.26 28.84
C HIS A 46 -10.92 -19.26 27.83
N GLU A 47 -10.52 -20.53 27.90
CA GLU A 47 -10.90 -21.59 26.94
C GLU A 47 -12.42 -21.86 26.83
N GLU A 48 -13.16 -21.65 27.92
CA GLU A 48 -14.63 -21.78 27.91
C GLU A 48 -15.37 -20.62 27.20
N LEU A 49 -14.69 -19.50 26.95
CA LEU A 49 -15.29 -18.30 26.36
C LEU A 49 -15.04 -18.25 24.85
N VAL A 50 -15.55 -19.27 24.15
CA VAL A 50 -15.45 -19.45 22.69
C VAL A 50 -16.82 -19.44 22.01
N GLY A 51 -16.84 -19.27 20.69
CA GLY A 51 -18.07 -19.25 19.89
C GLY A 51 -18.57 -17.84 19.61
N ASP A 52 -17.68 -16.97 19.15
CA ASP A 52 -18.06 -15.62 18.73
C ASP A 52 -19.11 -15.65 17.59
N PRO A 53 -20.18 -14.83 17.68
CA PRO A 53 -21.28 -14.88 16.71
C PRO A 53 -20.91 -14.34 15.31
N ILE A 54 -19.83 -13.56 15.20
CA ILE A 54 -19.37 -12.93 13.96
C ILE A 54 -18.17 -13.68 13.38
N VAL A 55 -17.23 -14.14 14.21
CA VAL A 55 -16.08 -14.96 13.79
C VAL A 55 -16.21 -16.36 14.38
N LYS A 56 -16.73 -17.30 13.58
CA LYS A 56 -17.03 -18.67 14.03
C LYS A 56 -15.81 -19.35 14.63
N ASP A 57 -16.05 -20.15 15.67
CA ASP A 57 -15.05 -21.01 16.33
C ASP A 57 -13.86 -20.26 16.95
N GLU A 58 -13.99 -18.94 17.15
CA GLU A 58 -12.97 -18.13 17.82
C GLU A 58 -13.45 -17.65 19.21
N PRO A 59 -12.53 -17.19 20.09
CA PRO A 59 -12.89 -16.65 21.41
C PRO A 59 -13.88 -15.49 21.33
N ILE A 60 -14.77 -15.37 22.31
CA ILE A 60 -15.81 -14.34 22.34
C ILE A 60 -15.17 -12.96 22.42
N ARG A 61 -15.70 -12.00 21.63
CA ARG A 61 -15.38 -10.58 21.76
C ARG A 61 -16.35 -9.91 22.73
N PHE A 62 -15.83 -9.10 23.64
CA PHE A 62 -16.64 -8.43 24.65
C PHE A 62 -16.22 -6.98 24.87
N LEU A 63 -17.16 -6.15 25.30
CA LEU A 63 -16.88 -4.80 25.77
C LEU A 63 -16.52 -4.88 27.27
N PRO A 64 -15.29 -4.54 27.67
CA PRO A 64 -14.85 -4.73 29.05
C PRO A 64 -15.49 -3.73 30.01
N THR A 65 -15.83 -4.22 31.20
CA THR A 65 -16.24 -3.42 32.36
C THR A 65 -15.20 -3.43 33.48
N ARG A 66 -14.17 -4.27 33.36
CA ARG A 66 -13.11 -4.47 34.34
C ARG A 66 -11.76 -4.41 33.65
N PHE A 67 -10.83 -3.73 34.30
CA PHE A 67 -9.47 -3.56 33.81
C PHE A 67 -8.46 -3.76 34.93
N THR A 68 -7.27 -4.24 34.56
CA THR A 68 -6.08 -4.17 35.39
C THR A 68 -5.55 -2.73 35.46
N LEU A 69 -4.61 -2.45 36.37
CA LEU A 69 -4.02 -1.11 36.52
C LEU A 69 -3.23 -0.66 35.28
N ASP A 70 -2.66 -1.59 34.50
CA ASP A 70 -2.00 -1.34 33.22
C ASP A 70 -2.98 -1.15 32.05
N GLY A 71 -4.29 -1.23 32.30
CA GLY A 71 -5.33 -0.99 31.31
C GLY A 71 -5.64 -2.20 30.41
N SER A 72 -5.24 -3.41 30.80
CA SER A 72 -5.64 -4.66 30.14
C SER A 72 -7.05 -5.05 30.60
N ALA A 73 -7.91 -5.53 29.70
CA ALA A 73 -9.26 -5.98 30.06
C ALA A 73 -9.23 -7.30 30.84
N ILE A 74 -10.27 -7.55 31.65
CA ILE A 74 -10.44 -8.81 32.38
C ILE A 74 -11.74 -9.47 31.91
N ASP A 75 -11.67 -10.70 31.38
CA ASP A 75 -12.83 -11.45 30.89
C ASP A 75 -13.71 -11.98 32.04
N ALA A 76 -14.84 -12.61 31.70
CA ALA A 76 -15.82 -13.11 32.68
C ALA A 76 -15.28 -14.24 33.59
N ARG A 77 -14.14 -14.84 33.24
CA ARG A 77 -13.45 -15.90 33.99
C ARG A 77 -12.16 -15.42 34.64
N GLU A 78 -12.02 -14.10 34.80
CA GLU A 78 -10.91 -13.44 35.50
C GLU A 78 -9.55 -13.54 34.80
N MET A 79 -9.53 -13.87 33.50
CA MET A 79 -8.31 -13.87 32.71
C MET A 79 -8.01 -12.47 32.16
N VAL A 80 -6.72 -12.12 32.10
CA VAL A 80 -6.25 -10.85 31.54
C VAL A 80 -6.17 -10.93 30.02
N CYS A 81 -6.99 -10.15 29.33
CA CYS A 81 -7.05 -10.08 27.87
C CYS A 81 -6.19 -8.94 27.35
N ARG A 82 -5.45 -9.16 26.25
CA ARG A 82 -4.58 -8.14 25.63
C ARG A 82 -4.93 -7.79 24.19
N THR A 83 -5.71 -8.66 23.55
CA THR A 83 -6.06 -8.59 22.14
C THR A 83 -7.33 -7.77 21.95
N LEU A 84 -7.32 -6.90 20.94
CA LEU A 84 -8.43 -6.00 20.60
C LEU A 84 -9.10 -6.45 19.30
N ALA A 85 -10.39 -6.15 19.18
CA ALA A 85 -11.21 -6.50 18.03
C ALA A 85 -12.14 -5.36 17.61
N CYS A 86 -12.46 -5.32 16.32
CA CYS A 86 -13.43 -4.38 15.77
C CYS A 86 -14.86 -4.69 16.29
N PRO A 87 -15.65 -3.69 16.70
CA PRO A 87 -17.03 -3.91 17.19
C PRO A 87 -18.03 -4.35 16.12
N GLU A 88 -17.67 -4.29 14.84
CA GLU A 88 -18.56 -4.68 13.73
C GLU A 88 -18.20 -6.06 13.19
N CYS A 89 -16.94 -6.24 12.76
CA CYS A 89 -16.51 -7.48 12.13
C CYS A 89 -15.78 -8.43 13.06
N HIS A 90 -15.54 -8.04 14.32
CA HIS A 90 -14.90 -8.85 15.38
C HIS A 90 -13.48 -9.35 15.06
N LEU A 91 -12.95 -9.06 13.88
CA LEU A 91 -11.56 -9.32 13.53
C LEU A 91 -10.61 -8.51 14.41
N VAL A 92 -9.49 -9.15 14.74
CA VAL A 92 -8.43 -8.56 15.56
C VAL A 92 -7.88 -7.31 14.87
N ILE A 93 -7.65 -6.27 15.66
CA ILE A 93 -7.05 -5.02 15.21
C ILE A 93 -5.90 -4.60 16.13
N PRO A 94 -4.81 -4.04 15.59
CA PRO A 94 -3.70 -3.59 16.43
C PRO A 94 -4.10 -2.46 17.38
N ARG A 95 -3.63 -2.53 18.63
CA ARG A 95 -3.76 -1.43 19.61
C ARG A 95 -3.24 -0.10 19.09
N LEU A 96 -2.24 -0.13 18.22
CA LEU A 96 -1.66 1.06 17.63
C LEU A 96 -2.67 1.92 16.84
N LEU A 97 -3.77 1.33 16.36
CA LEU A 97 -4.87 2.06 15.72
C LEU A 97 -5.70 2.92 16.67
N LEU A 98 -5.61 2.65 17.99
CA LEU A 98 -6.22 3.51 18.99
C LEU A 98 -5.40 4.79 19.19
N GLU A 99 -4.11 4.79 18.84
CA GLU A 99 -3.18 5.89 19.11
C GLU A 99 -2.77 6.65 17.84
N ASN A 100 -2.79 5.99 16.67
CA ASN A 100 -2.31 6.57 15.42
C ASN A 100 -3.40 6.51 14.33
N PRO A 101 -3.57 7.59 13.56
CA PRO A 101 -4.47 7.58 12.41
C PRO A 101 -3.95 6.61 11.33
N ILE A 102 -4.88 6.01 10.61
CA ILE A 102 -4.59 5.09 9.50
C ILE A 102 -4.72 5.81 8.15
N THR A 103 -3.75 5.59 7.28
CA THR A 103 -3.75 6.04 5.88
C THR A 103 -3.88 4.83 4.97
N PHE A 104 -4.99 4.77 4.23
CA PHE A 104 -5.27 3.68 3.29
C PHE A 104 -4.67 3.96 1.91
N PHE A 105 -3.90 3.00 1.42
CA PHE A 105 -3.40 2.90 0.06
C PHE A 105 -3.97 1.63 -0.57
N SER A 106 -4.62 1.76 -1.72
CA SER A 106 -5.21 0.60 -2.40
C SER A 106 -4.51 0.36 -3.72
N LEU A 107 -3.95 -0.84 -3.89
CA LEU A 107 -3.30 -1.28 -5.12
C LEU A 107 -4.26 -2.09 -5.98
N VAL A 108 -4.47 -1.64 -7.20
CA VAL A 108 -5.28 -2.29 -8.23
C VAL A 108 -4.38 -2.66 -9.40
N GLY A 109 -4.63 -3.78 -10.06
CA GLY A 109 -3.91 -4.15 -11.27
C GLY A 109 -4.28 -5.54 -11.75
N SER A 110 -4.01 -5.84 -13.02
CA SER A 110 -4.31 -7.14 -13.62
C SER A 110 -3.59 -8.31 -12.95
N VAL A 111 -4.08 -9.51 -13.19
CA VAL A 111 -3.36 -10.73 -12.80
C VAL A 111 -2.01 -10.77 -13.54
N GLY A 112 -0.94 -11.09 -12.82
CA GLY A 112 0.40 -11.16 -13.41
C GLY A 112 1.08 -9.81 -13.70
N SER A 113 0.47 -8.67 -13.33
CA SER A 113 1.12 -7.35 -13.49
C SER A 113 2.33 -7.12 -12.55
N GLY A 114 2.53 -8.00 -11.57
CA GLY A 114 3.63 -7.93 -10.62
C GLY A 114 3.30 -7.24 -9.29
N LYS A 115 2.02 -7.13 -8.90
CA LYS A 115 1.59 -6.50 -7.63
C LYS A 115 2.35 -7.02 -6.41
N SER A 116 2.43 -8.34 -6.21
CA SER A 116 3.09 -8.91 -5.04
C SER A 116 4.61 -8.67 -5.04
N ASN A 117 5.26 -8.72 -6.23
CA ASN A 117 6.66 -8.29 -6.36
C ASN A 117 6.82 -6.81 -6.01
N PHE A 118 5.93 -5.94 -6.51
CA PHE A 118 5.96 -4.51 -6.22
C PHE A 118 5.76 -4.23 -4.74
N LEU A 119 4.76 -4.84 -4.09
CA LEU A 119 4.51 -4.66 -2.66
C LEU A 119 5.73 -5.11 -1.84
N ALA A 120 6.27 -6.29 -2.10
CA ALA A 120 7.44 -6.81 -1.38
C ALA A 120 8.67 -5.91 -1.56
N ALA A 121 8.97 -5.50 -2.79
CA ALA A 121 10.09 -4.61 -3.09
C ALA A 121 9.90 -3.22 -2.47
N MET A 122 8.70 -2.66 -2.55
CA MET A 122 8.36 -1.36 -1.98
C MET A 122 8.50 -1.38 -0.45
N THR A 123 7.91 -2.35 0.26
CA THR A 123 7.97 -2.39 1.72
C THR A 123 9.37 -2.68 2.22
N TRP A 124 10.11 -3.57 1.53
CA TRP A 124 11.53 -3.81 1.79
C TRP A 124 12.38 -2.55 1.67
N GLU A 125 12.28 -1.83 0.55
CA GLU A 125 13.07 -0.61 0.33
C GLU A 125 12.61 0.54 1.23
N LEU A 126 11.31 0.65 1.55
CA LEU A 126 10.83 1.66 2.51
C LEU A 126 11.46 1.49 3.89
N ARG A 127 11.60 0.27 4.42
CA ARG A 127 12.29 0.01 5.70
C ARG A 127 13.73 0.55 5.70
N ARG A 128 14.41 0.49 4.54
CA ARG A 128 15.81 0.93 4.36
C ARG A 128 15.89 2.44 4.15
N VAL A 129 15.15 2.96 3.18
CA VAL A 129 15.21 4.37 2.74
C VAL A 129 14.68 5.30 3.83
N LEU A 130 13.54 4.98 4.44
CA LEU A 130 12.95 5.83 5.50
C LEU A 130 13.86 5.92 6.71
N ALA A 131 14.46 4.80 7.14
CA ALA A 131 15.37 4.79 8.27
C ALA A 131 16.66 5.57 7.99
N ARG A 132 17.28 5.36 6.83
CA ARG A 132 18.59 5.93 6.48
C ARG A 132 18.54 7.40 6.08
N GLN A 133 17.50 7.82 5.37
CA GLN A 133 17.47 9.12 4.71
C GLN A 133 16.46 10.09 5.34
N PHE A 134 15.42 9.57 5.99
CA PHE A 134 14.34 10.38 6.54
C PHE A 134 14.23 10.29 8.06
N ALA A 135 15.07 9.52 8.76
CA ALA A 135 14.97 9.27 10.21
C ALA A 135 13.55 8.85 10.63
N ILE A 136 12.93 7.97 9.85
CA ILE A 136 11.59 7.43 10.10
C ILE A 136 11.70 5.93 10.27
N THR A 137 11.09 5.40 11.34
CA THR A 137 10.91 3.96 11.51
C THR A 137 9.68 3.52 10.74
N PHE A 138 9.84 2.55 9.86
CA PHE A 138 8.76 1.83 9.17
C PHE A 138 8.83 0.36 9.58
N ALA A 139 7.82 -0.11 10.31
CA ALA A 139 7.83 -1.44 10.94
C ALA A 139 6.44 -2.06 10.94
N ASP A 140 6.34 -3.38 11.03
CA ASP A 140 5.06 -4.09 11.08
C ASP A 140 4.22 -3.62 12.26
N ALA A 141 3.00 -3.14 11.98
CA ALA A 141 2.01 -2.85 13.02
C ALA A 141 1.21 -4.12 13.39
N ASP A 142 1.16 -5.09 12.49
CA ASP A 142 0.52 -6.38 12.71
C ASP A 142 1.28 -7.51 11.99
N LYS A 143 1.96 -8.37 12.76
CA LYS A 143 2.80 -9.43 12.17
C LYS A 143 1.97 -10.50 11.47
N GLU A 144 0.79 -10.82 11.99
CA GLU A 144 -0.08 -11.85 11.44
C GLU A 144 -0.63 -11.42 10.08
N SER A 145 -1.15 -10.18 10.00
CA SER A 145 -1.67 -9.65 8.74
C SER A 145 -0.58 -9.44 7.69
N ASN A 146 0.65 -9.12 8.11
CA ASN A 146 1.80 -8.94 7.21
C ASN A 146 2.51 -10.25 6.84
N TRP A 147 2.11 -11.41 7.37
CA TRP A 147 2.86 -12.66 7.22
C TRP A 147 3.16 -13.04 5.77
N ALA A 148 2.15 -12.96 4.88
CA ALA A 148 2.33 -13.30 3.47
C ALA A 148 3.33 -12.37 2.77
N LEU A 149 3.31 -11.09 3.12
CA LEU A 149 4.23 -10.10 2.55
C LEU A 149 5.66 -10.28 3.10
N ASN A 150 5.79 -10.55 4.39
CA ASN A 150 7.09 -10.88 5.00
C ASN A 150 7.71 -12.12 4.37
N ARG A 151 6.90 -13.14 4.05
CA ARG A 151 7.35 -14.32 3.31
C ARG A 151 7.87 -13.97 1.91
N TYR A 152 7.23 -13.04 1.21
CA TYR A 152 7.72 -12.56 -0.09
C TYR A 152 9.03 -11.78 0.05
N GLU A 153 9.15 -10.94 1.08
CA GLU A 153 10.39 -10.22 1.39
C GLU A 153 11.55 -11.20 1.68
N GLU A 154 11.30 -12.23 2.49
CA GLU A 154 12.28 -13.28 2.80
C GLU A 154 12.78 -13.99 1.54
N LEU A 155 11.86 -14.40 0.66
CA LEU A 155 12.19 -15.11 -0.57
C LEU A 155 13.00 -14.25 -1.56
N LEU A 156 12.69 -12.96 -1.67
CA LEU A 156 13.32 -12.08 -2.65
C LEU A 156 14.60 -11.41 -2.14
N PHE A 157 14.69 -11.09 -0.86
CA PHE A 157 15.74 -10.21 -0.33
C PHE A 157 16.54 -10.79 0.84
N LEU A 158 16.09 -11.89 1.45
CA LEU A 158 16.81 -12.61 2.52
C LEU A 158 16.92 -14.13 2.29
N PRO A 159 17.22 -14.62 1.06
CA PRO A 159 17.42 -16.05 0.86
C PRO A 159 18.75 -16.51 1.46
N ASP A 160 18.79 -17.74 1.99
CA ASP A 160 20.03 -18.38 2.44
C ASP A 160 21.05 -18.53 1.29
N ASP A 161 20.56 -18.87 0.09
CA ASP A 161 21.35 -18.93 -1.14
C ASP A 161 20.82 -17.89 -2.15
N PRO A 162 21.50 -16.74 -2.31
CA PRO A 162 21.06 -15.69 -3.22
C PRO A 162 21.26 -16.03 -4.70
N GLU A 163 21.92 -17.13 -5.04
CA GLU A 163 22.03 -17.67 -6.40
C GLU A 163 20.82 -18.53 -6.81
N ARG A 164 20.08 -19.04 -5.83
CA ARG A 164 18.94 -19.95 -6.05
C ARG A 164 17.80 -19.21 -6.72
N LEU A 165 17.42 -19.70 -7.90
CA LEU A 165 16.28 -19.18 -8.66
C LEU A 165 15.00 -19.27 -7.82
N THR A 166 14.30 -18.14 -7.75
CA THR A 166 13.11 -17.96 -6.92
C THR A 166 11.99 -17.32 -7.74
N VAL A 167 10.75 -17.63 -7.36
CA VAL A 167 9.53 -17.04 -7.93
C VAL A 167 8.53 -16.88 -6.80
N LEU A 168 7.81 -15.75 -6.80
CA LEU A 168 6.65 -15.60 -5.93
C LEU A 168 5.47 -16.36 -6.53
N GLU A 169 4.81 -17.17 -5.71
CA GLU A 169 3.60 -17.85 -6.12
C GLU A 169 2.53 -16.84 -6.56
N LYS A 170 1.69 -17.22 -7.52
CA LYS A 170 0.58 -16.37 -7.95
C LYS A 170 -0.39 -16.18 -6.79
N THR A 171 -0.74 -14.93 -6.52
CA THR A 171 -1.79 -14.53 -5.58
C THR A 171 -3.09 -15.23 -5.93
N ARG A 172 -3.56 -16.17 -5.10
CA ARG A 172 -4.83 -16.88 -5.30
C ARG A 172 -6.00 -16.09 -4.68
N THR A 173 -7.17 -16.18 -5.29
CA THR A 173 -8.42 -15.51 -4.88
C THR A 173 -9.09 -16.11 -3.64
N GLN A 174 -8.66 -17.30 -3.20
CA GLN A 174 -9.14 -17.98 -1.98
C GLN A 174 -7.97 -18.39 -1.08
N GLY A 175 -8.13 -18.19 0.23
CA GLY A 175 -7.23 -18.69 1.27
C GLY A 175 -6.51 -17.60 2.06
N ASP A 176 -5.40 -17.09 1.54
CA ASP A 176 -4.41 -16.43 2.39
C ASP A 176 -4.66 -14.94 2.64
N LEU A 177 -5.30 -14.23 1.70
CA LEU A 177 -5.50 -12.78 1.76
C LEU A 177 -6.93 -12.35 2.15
N TYR A 178 -7.80 -13.27 2.55
CA TYR A 178 -9.17 -12.96 2.95
C TYR A 178 -9.54 -13.65 4.28
N ARG A 179 -10.52 -13.06 4.99
CA ARG A 179 -11.12 -13.63 6.20
C ARG A 179 -12.64 -13.71 6.00
N SER A 180 -13.24 -14.85 6.34
CA SER A 180 -14.69 -14.97 6.46
C SER A 180 -15.18 -14.39 7.78
N VAL A 181 -16.21 -13.55 7.73
CA VAL A 181 -16.93 -13.02 8.89
C VAL A 181 -18.43 -13.09 8.64
N ARG A 182 -19.23 -13.21 9.70
CA ARG A 182 -20.69 -13.23 9.59
C ARG A 182 -21.27 -11.85 9.88
N LEU A 183 -21.58 -11.07 8.84
CA LEU A 183 -22.17 -9.73 8.96
C LEU A 183 -23.64 -9.76 8.53
N ASN A 184 -24.53 -9.15 9.33
CA ASN A 184 -25.97 -9.08 9.05
C ASN A 184 -26.60 -10.45 8.71
N GLY A 185 -26.15 -11.50 9.39
CA GLY A 185 -26.63 -12.87 9.18
C GLY A 185 -26.02 -13.61 7.99
N GLN A 186 -25.23 -12.94 7.14
CA GLN A 186 -24.59 -13.51 5.95
C GLN A 186 -23.09 -13.72 6.16
N GLU A 187 -22.54 -14.77 5.55
CA GLU A 187 -21.09 -14.98 5.52
C GLU A 187 -20.46 -14.10 4.43
N VAL A 188 -19.49 -13.28 4.82
CA VAL A 188 -18.87 -12.24 4.00
C VAL A 188 -17.35 -12.41 4.04
N GLN A 189 -16.70 -12.31 2.88
CA GLN A 189 -15.24 -12.29 2.78
C GLN A 189 -14.74 -10.84 2.84
N VAL A 190 -13.84 -10.55 3.78
CA VAL A 190 -13.16 -9.25 3.89
C VAL A 190 -11.66 -9.40 3.61
N PRO A 191 -11.02 -8.41 2.94
CA PRO A 191 -9.60 -8.49 2.61
C PRO A 191 -8.73 -8.36 3.87
N LYS A 192 -7.62 -9.09 3.90
CA LYS A 192 -6.56 -8.92 4.90
C LYS A 192 -5.70 -7.71 4.53
N PRO A 193 -5.60 -6.70 5.41
CA PRO A 193 -4.75 -5.52 5.18
C PRO A 193 -3.29 -5.84 5.49
N PHE A 194 -2.34 -5.19 4.82
CA PHE A 194 -0.97 -5.08 5.33
C PHE A 194 -0.83 -3.79 6.13
N LEU A 195 -0.44 -3.90 7.39
CA LEU A 195 -0.41 -2.80 8.35
C LEU A 195 1.02 -2.49 8.79
N PHE A 196 1.46 -1.26 8.55
CA PHE A 196 2.78 -0.79 8.93
C PHE A 196 2.66 0.45 9.80
N SER A 197 3.41 0.48 10.88
CA SER A 197 3.62 1.68 11.68
C SER A 197 4.71 2.53 11.03
N MET A 198 4.46 3.83 10.95
CA MET A 198 5.42 4.82 10.50
C MET A 198 5.52 5.93 11.53
N HIS A 199 6.69 6.12 12.13
CA HIS A 199 6.87 7.14 13.17
C HIS A 199 8.26 7.78 13.14
N PRO A 200 8.39 9.04 13.59
CA PRO A 200 9.69 9.69 13.76
C PRO A 200 10.65 8.87 14.63
N ALA A 201 11.86 8.66 14.13
CA ALA A 201 12.97 8.04 14.85
C ALA A 201 13.92 9.11 15.42
N ALA A 202 15.01 8.65 16.05
CA ALA A 202 16.05 9.53 16.56
C ALA A 202 16.64 10.40 15.43
N GLY A 203 16.77 11.71 15.69
CA GLY A 203 17.28 12.67 14.71
C GLY A 203 16.21 13.27 13.79
N HIS A 204 14.96 12.81 13.85
CA HIS A 204 13.85 13.48 13.17
C HIS A 204 13.42 14.75 13.93
N PRO A 205 13.09 15.87 13.25
CA PRO A 205 12.60 17.10 13.90
C PRO A 205 11.39 16.89 14.83
N TRP A 206 10.64 15.82 14.61
CA TRP A 206 9.44 15.44 15.38
C TRP A 206 9.63 14.24 16.31
N GLU A 207 10.86 13.84 16.62
CA GLU A 207 11.18 12.74 17.54
C GLU A 207 10.41 12.85 18.87
N LYS A 208 10.44 14.03 19.51
CA LYS A 208 9.73 14.30 20.78
C LYS A 208 8.21 14.20 20.67
N HIS A 209 7.67 14.24 19.45
CA HIS A 209 6.24 14.14 19.16
C HIS A 209 5.86 12.81 18.51
N ARG A 210 6.71 11.77 18.59
CA ARG A 210 6.50 10.46 17.92
C ARG A 210 5.11 9.87 18.11
N ARG A 211 4.50 10.04 19.29
CA ARG A 211 3.15 9.53 19.62
C ARG A 211 2.02 10.19 18.83
N ARG A 212 2.21 11.44 18.37
CA ARG A 212 1.20 12.22 17.63
C ARG A 212 1.52 12.34 16.14
N ALA A 213 2.80 12.26 15.82
CA ALA A 213 3.30 12.33 14.46
C ALA A 213 3.30 10.96 13.77
N GLY A 214 3.04 9.88 14.50
CA GLY A 214 2.96 8.53 13.94
C GLY A 214 1.70 8.33 13.07
N ASN A 215 1.82 7.38 12.16
CA ASN A 215 0.77 6.98 11.23
C ASN A 215 0.77 5.46 11.04
N ILE A 216 -0.40 4.88 10.79
CA ILE A 216 -0.50 3.51 10.27
C ILE A 216 -0.69 3.55 8.76
N VAL A 217 0.26 3.02 8.00
CA VAL A 217 0.10 2.75 6.57
C VAL A 217 -0.65 1.43 6.42
N CYS A 218 -1.78 1.47 5.73
CA CYS A 218 -2.58 0.29 5.38
C CYS A 218 -2.53 0.07 3.88
N LEU A 219 -1.97 -1.05 3.43
CA LEU A 219 -1.91 -1.46 2.03
C LEU A 219 -2.88 -2.63 1.80
N TYR A 220 -3.53 -2.66 0.64
CA TYR A 220 -4.29 -3.82 0.19
C TYR A 220 -3.74 -4.32 -1.14
N ASP A 221 -3.49 -5.63 -1.22
CA ASP A 221 -3.27 -6.33 -2.49
C ASP A 221 -4.61 -6.84 -3.01
N ASN A 222 -5.21 -6.12 -3.96
CA ASN A 222 -6.42 -6.61 -4.59
C ASN A 222 -6.06 -7.52 -5.76
N ALA A 223 -6.38 -8.81 -5.66
CA ALA A 223 -6.23 -9.71 -6.80
C ALA A 223 -6.99 -9.15 -8.03
N GLY A 224 -6.35 -9.15 -9.19
CA GLY A 224 -6.93 -8.56 -10.41
C GLY A 224 -8.22 -9.24 -10.86
N GLU A 225 -8.43 -10.50 -10.47
CA GLU A 225 -9.62 -11.31 -10.73
C GLU A 225 -10.87 -10.77 -10.04
N HIS A 226 -10.73 -10.05 -8.91
CA HIS A 226 -11.87 -9.43 -8.24
C HIS A 226 -12.51 -8.32 -9.08
N TYR A 227 -11.81 -7.81 -10.09
CA TYR A 227 -12.30 -6.79 -11.01
C TYR A 227 -12.89 -7.39 -12.31
N ALA A 228 -13.04 -8.71 -12.39
CA ALA A 228 -13.86 -9.33 -13.43
C ALA A 228 -15.36 -9.02 -13.19
N VAL A 229 -16.12 -8.95 -14.28
CA VAL A 229 -17.57 -8.65 -14.25
C VAL A 229 -18.30 -9.62 -13.33
N GLY A 230 -19.14 -9.10 -12.43
CA GLY A 230 -20.00 -9.88 -11.53
C GLY A 230 -19.37 -10.36 -10.22
N GLN A 231 -18.10 -10.02 -9.94
CA GLN A 231 -17.39 -10.44 -8.72
C GLN A 231 -17.60 -9.50 -7.51
N ASP A 232 -18.11 -8.27 -7.72
CA ASP A 232 -18.47 -7.34 -6.65
C ASP A 232 -19.93 -7.55 -6.24
N THR A 233 -20.14 -8.37 -5.21
CA THR A 233 -21.47 -8.67 -4.67
C THR A 233 -21.63 -8.06 -3.28
N ALA A 234 -22.87 -7.89 -2.82
CA ALA A 234 -23.13 -7.47 -1.44
C ALA A 234 -22.48 -8.40 -0.38
N VAL A 235 -22.20 -9.65 -0.78
CA VAL A 235 -21.61 -10.74 0.02
C VAL A 235 -20.07 -10.75 -0.07
N SER A 236 -19.47 -10.01 -1.00
CA SER A 236 -18.01 -9.88 -1.19
C SER A 236 -17.65 -8.40 -1.39
N PRO A 237 -17.70 -7.57 -0.33
CA PRO A 237 -17.40 -6.13 -0.39
C PRO A 237 -15.90 -5.86 -0.48
N VAL A 238 -15.18 -6.68 -1.24
CA VAL A 238 -13.71 -6.72 -1.32
C VAL A 238 -13.15 -5.39 -1.83
N THR A 239 -13.95 -4.54 -2.47
CA THR A 239 -13.51 -3.26 -3.03
C THR A 239 -13.91 -2.01 -2.25
N ARG A 240 -14.57 -2.16 -1.09
CA ARG A 240 -15.04 -1.01 -0.30
C ARG A 240 -13.90 -0.13 0.22
N HIS A 241 -12.70 -0.67 0.46
CA HIS A 241 -11.52 0.13 0.80
C HIS A 241 -11.17 1.17 -0.26
N LEU A 242 -11.44 0.93 -1.55
CA LEU A 242 -11.13 1.89 -2.60
C LEU A 242 -11.81 3.24 -2.32
N SER A 243 -13.04 3.21 -1.81
CA SER A 243 -13.79 4.42 -1.42
C SER A 243 -13.24 5.13 -0.18
N LYS A 244 -12.37 4.47 0.59
CA LYS A 244 -11.72 4.98 1.80
C LYS A 244 -10.25 5.30 1.59
N ALA A 245 -9.70 4.97 0.42
CA ALA A 245 -8.32 5.19 0.09
C ALA A 245 -7.99 6.69 0.11
N LYS A 246 -6.92 7.05 0.82
CA LYS A 246 -6.37 8.41 0.75
C LYS A 246 -5.61 8.62 -0.56
N VAL A 247 -5.03 7.54 -1.09
CA VAL A 247 -4.31 7.48 -2.36
C VAL A 247 -4.67 6.16 -3.06
N LEU A 248 -5.07 6.25 -4.32
CA LEU A 248 -5.32 5.09 -5.17
C LEU A 248 -4.05 4.78 -5.97
N MET A 249 -3.72 3.49 -6.13
CA MET A 249 -2.61 3.04 -6.95
C MET A 249 -3.11 2.05 -7.99
N PHE A 250 -2.76 2.26 -9.25
CA PHE A 250 -3.04 1.33 -10.34
C PHE A 250 -1.74 0.86 -10.97
N LEU A 251 -1.43 -0.43 -10.83
CA LEU A 251 -0.25 -1.06 -11.42
C LEU A 251 -0.56 -1.48 -12.86
N PHE A 252 -0.09 -0.68 -13.80
CA PHE A 252 -0.12 -0.95 -15.23
C PHE A 252 1.15 -1.71 -15.63
N ASP A 253 1.00 -2.85 -16.31
CA ASP A 253 2.08 -3.66 -16.84
C ASP A 253 2.19 -3.49 -18.36
N PRO A 254 3.16 -2.71 -18.86
CA PRO A 254 3.33 -2.50 -20.30
C PRO A 254 3.54 -3.80 -21.09
N THR A 255 4.13 -4.84 -20.48
CA THR A 255 4.38 -6.11 -21.19
C THR A 255 3.12 -6.91 -21.51
N GLN A 256 1.98 -6.58 -20.88
CA GLN A 256 0.68 -7.17 -21.22
C GLN A 256 -0.01 -6.48 -22.40
N ASP A 257 0.53 -5.38 -22.91
CA ASP A 257 0.05 -4.68 -24.10
C ASP A 257 0.91 -5.05 -25.33
N PRO A 258 0.33 -5.65 -26.39
CA PRO A 258 1.06 -5.99 -27.61
C PRO A 258 1.75 -4.79 -28.28
N ARG A 259 1.12 -3.62 -28.30
CA ARG A 259 1.67 -2.40 -28.93
C ARG A 259 2.90 -1.92 -28.17
N PHE A 260 2.85 -2.01 -26.85
CA PHE A 260 3.97 -1.63 -26.00
C PHE A 260 5.12 -2.63 -26.13
N ARG A 261 4.84 -3.94 -26.16
CA ARG A 261 5.85 -4.96 -26.47
C ARG A 261 6.53 -4.69 -27.81
N GLU A 262 5.78 -4.30 -28.84
CA GLU A 262 6.34 -3.95 -30.15
C GLU A 262 7.36 -2.81 -30.06
N LYS A 263 7.07 -1.74 -29.30
CA LYS A 263 8.05 -0.66 -29.05
C LYS A 263 9.26 -1.11 -28.23
N CYS A 264 9.10 -2.09 -27.33
CA CYS A 264 10.20 -2.60 -26.50
C CYS A 264 11.11 -3.61 -27.22
N ARG A 265 10.63 -4.33 -28.24
CA ARG A 265 11.40 -5.38 -28.94
C ARG A 265 12.78 -4.94 -29.46
N PRO A 266 12.97 -3.71 -29.99
CA PRO A 266 14.29 -3.26 -30.44
C PRO A 266 15.29 -3.03 -29.30
N ILE A 267 14.82 -2.80 -28.08
CA ILE A 267 15.63 -2.35 -26.95
C ILE A 267 15.70 -3.36 -25.79
N SER A 268 14.86 -4.40 -25.79
CA SER A 268 14.78 -5.37 -24.70
C SER A 268 14.64 -6.81 -25.20
N ARG A 269 15.33 -7.71 -24.50
CA ARG A 269 15.27 -9.16 -24.68
C ARG A 269 14.53 -9.86 -23.54
N ASP A 270 13.85 -9.10 -22.69
CA ASP A 270 13.05 -9.63 -21.61
C ASP A 270 12.09 -10.71 -22.15
N PRO A 271 12.01 -11.92 -21.54
CA PRO A 271 11.10 -12.97 -21.99
C PRO A 271 9.65 -12.47 -22.11
N GLN A 272 9.25 -11.51 -21.29
CA GLN A 272 7.92 -10.89 -21.29
C GLN A 272 7.70 -9.89 -22.43
N VAL A 273 8.72 -9.58 -23.23
CA VAL A 273 8.59 -8.75 -24.44
C VAL A 273 8.64 -9.62 -25.69
N VAL A 274 9.59 -10.56 -25.72
CA VAL A 274 9.88 -11.33 -26.93
C VAL A 274 8.92 -12.50 -27.15
N GLU A 275 8.29 -13.00 -26.09
CA GLU A 275 7.39 -14.15 -26.19
C GLU A 275 5.90 -13.79 -26.18
N PRO A 276 5.05 -14.68 -26.71
CA PRO A 276 3.61 -14.57 -26.53
C PRO A 276 3.24 -14.58 -25.04
N LEU A 277 2.60 -13.50 -24.61
CA LEU A 277 2.00 -13.36 -23.30
C LEU A 277 0.50 -13.18 -23.45
N HIS A 278 -0.22 -13.60 -22.41
CA HIS A 278 -1.64 -13.31 -22.27
C HIS A 278 -1.84 -11.79 -22.25
N THR A 279 -2.57 -11.29 -23.24
CA THR A 279 -2.89 -9.88 -23.37
C THR A 279 -4.07 -9.54 -22.49
N ILE A 280 -3.98 -8.43 -21.75
CA ILE A 280 -5.05 -7.98 -20.85
C ILE A 280 -5.38 -6.52 -21.18
N ARG A 281 -6.67 -6.23 -21.34
CA ARG A 281 -7.21 -4.86 -21.44
C ARG A 281 -7.23 -4.22 -20.06
N GLN A 282 -6.11 -3.66 -19.65
CA GLN A 282 -5.90 -3.12 -18.30
C GLN A 282 -6.77 -1.88 -18.01
N GLU A 283 -7.13 -1.11 -19.03
CA GLU A 283 -8.05 0.02 -18.92
C GLU A 283 -9.45 -0.41 -18.49
N SER A 284 -9.88 -1.63 -18.81
CA SER A 284 -11.17 -2.16 -18.34
C SER A 284 -11.17 -2.40 -16.82
N ILE A 285 -10.03 -2.83 -16.26
CA ILE A 285 -9.84 -3.04 -14.82
C ILE A 285 -9.86 -1.69 -14.10
N LEU A 286 -9.18 -0.68 -14.65
CA LEU A 286 -9.21 0.67 -14.09
C LEU A 286 -10.62 1.28 -14.16
N SER A 287 -11.33 1.09 -15.27
CA SER A 287 -12.72 1.53 -15.44
C SER A 287 -13.66 0.88 -14.44
N GLU A 288 -13.52 -0.43 -14.21
CA GLU A 288 -14.30 -1.15 -13.21
C GLU A 288 -14.01 -0.66 -11.79
N ALA A 289 -12.73 -0.45 -11.45
CA ALA A 289 -12.36 0.13 -10.17
C ALA A 289 -12.96 1.54 -9.98
N ALA A 290 -12.94 2.36 -11.03
CA ALA A 290 -13.55 3.69 -11.03
C ALA A 290 -15.06 3.63 -10.79
N GLN A 291 -15.78 2.74 -11.50
CA GLN A 291 -17.22 2.54 -11.32
C GLN A 291 -17.56 2.10 -9.90
N ARG A 292 -16.77 1.19 -9.31
CA ARG A 292 -16.96 0.76 -7.91
C ARG A 292 -16.74 1.90 -6.94
N VAL A 293 -15.69 2.69 -7.11
CA VAL A 293 -15.46 3.87 -6.27
C VAL A 293 -16.61 4.84 -6.37
N ARG A 294 -17.06 5.20 -7.58
CA ARG A 294 -18.21 6.10 -7.79
C ARG A 294 -19.47 5.58 -7.08
N LYS A 295 -19.80 4.30 -7.25
CA LYS A 295 -20.95 3.64 -6.60
C LYS A 295 -20.91 3.74 -5.08
N HIS A 296 -19.75 3.51 -4.48
CA HIS A 296 -19.58 3.49 -3.02
C HIS A 296 -19.46 4.87 -2.37
N THR A 297 -19.02 5.86 -3.14
CA THR A 297 -18.87 7.26 -2.70
C THR A 297 -20.08 8.12 -3.05
N GLY A 298 -21.03 7.60 -3.84
CA GLY A 298 -22.21 8.33 -4.30
C GLY A 298 -21.89 9.40 -5.36
N LEU A 299 -20.74 9.29 -6.04
CA LEU A 299 -20.35 10.20 -7.11
C LEU A 299 -21.22 9.97 -8.35
N SER A 300 -21.54 11.05 -9.05
CA SER A 300 -22.19 10.93 -10.36
C SER A 300 -21.25 10.31 -11.41
N THR A 301 -21.83 9.89 -12.54
CA THR A 301 -21.09 9.27 -13.67
C THR A 301 -19.93 10.13 -14.19
N TYR A 302 -20.06 11.46 -14.14
CA TYR A 302 -19.05 12.39 -14.69
C TYR A 302 -18.20 13.08 -13.62
N GLN A 303 -18.49 12.87 -12.33
CA GLN A 303 -17.79 13.54 -11.24
C GLN A 303 -16.48 12.83 -10.91
N ARG A 304 -15.35 13.49 -11.07
CA ARG A 304 -14.04 12.90 -10.73
C ARG A 304 -13.90 12.67 -9.23
N HIS A 305 -13.10 11.69 -8.86
CA HIS A 305 -12.78 11.39 -7.46
C HIS A 305 -11.63 12.29 -6.96
N ASN A 306 -11.78 12.81 -5.74
CA ASN A 306 -10.82 13.79 -5.17
C ASN A 306 -9.53 13.15 -4.63
N ALA A 307 -9.54 11.84 -4.33
CA ALA A 307 -8.28 11.17 -3.97
C ALA A 307 -7.39 11.04 -5.21
N PRO A 308 -6.08 11.30 -5.08
CA PRO A 308 -5.14 11.17 -6.18
C PRO A 308 -4.98 9.72 -6.61
N LEU A 309 -4.77 9.54 -7.91
CA LEU A 309 -4.44 8.26 -8.54
C LEU A 309 -2.97 8.23 -8.97
N LEU A 310 -2.24 7.26 -8.47
CA LEU A 310 -0.89 6.92 -8.92
C LEU A 310 -0.97 5.77 -9.91
N VAL A 311 -0.74 6.05 -11.20
CA VAL A 311 -0.59 5.02 -12.23
C VAL A 311 0.86 4.55 -12.20
N LEU A 312 1.10 3.40 -11.58
CA LEU A 312 2.40 2.77 -11.45
C LEU A 312 2.69 1.98 -12.73
N VAL A 313 3.62 2.47 -13.54
CA VAL A 313 4.02 1.84 -14.81
C VAL A 313 5.14 0.85 -14.50
N ALA A 314 4.78 -0.43 -14.40
CA ALA A 314 5.65 -1.49 -13.95
C ALA A 314 6.74 -1.87 -14.95
N LYS A 315 7.76 -2.59 -14.48
CA LYS A 315 8.86 -3.14 -15.28
C LYS A 315 9.62 -2.06 -16.06
N SER A 316 9.83 -0.91 -15.42
CA SER A 316 10.56 0.21 -16.05
C SER A 316 11.97 -0.15 -16.49
N ASP A 317 12.61 -1.16 -15.91
CA ASP A 317 13.86 -1.74 -16.39
C ASP A 317 13.78 -2.25 -17.85
N VAL A 318 12.60 -2.67 -18.31
CA VAL A 318 12.36 -3.19 -19.66
C VAL A 318 12.19 -2.08 -20.69
N TRP A 319 11.55 -0.97 -20.30
CA TRP A 319 11.12 0.08 -21.23
C TRP A 319 11.74 1.46 -20.96
N ALA A 320 12.54 1.62 -19.90
CA ALA A 320 13.20 2.88 -19.54
C ALA A 320 13.90 3.58 -20.72
N PRO A 321 14.58 2.88 -21.66
CA PRO A 321 15.19 3.54 -22.81
C PRO A 321 14.20 4.28 -23.74
N LEU A 322 12.90 4.00 -23.67
CA LEU A 322 11.86 4.73 -24.41
C LEU A 322 11.57 6.12 -23.81
N VAL A 323 11.97 6.35 -22.55
CA VAL A 323 11.77 7.63 -21.86
C VAL A 323 13.13 8.31 -21.71
N GLN A 324 13.21 9.58 -22.11
CA GLN A 324 14.43 10.39 -22.01
C GLN A 324 14.66 10.89 -20.58
N ALA A 325 14.70 9.97 -19.62
CA ALA A 325 14.96 10.24 -18.20
C ALA A 325 15.80 9.12 -17.59
N ASP A 326 16.66 9.49 -16.64
CA ASP A 326 17.36 8.51 -15.80
C ASP A 326 16.39 7.94 -14.77
N LEU A 327 16.04 6.66 -14.92
CA LEU A 327 15.17 5.91 -14.00
C LEU A 327 15.96 4.98 -13.08
N THR A 328 17.30 5.08 -13.06
CA THR A 328 18.17 4.20 -12.27
C THR A 328 18.31 4.64 -10.82
N LYS A 329 18.11 5.93 -10.54
CA LYS A 329 18.20 6.51 -9.19
C LYS A 329 16.83 6.94 -8.71
N GLU A 330 16.55 6.71 -7.43
CA GLU A 330 15.35 7.27 -6.82
C GLU A 330 15.46 8.80 -6.71
N PRO A 331 14.34 9.53 -6.90
CA PRO A 331 14.26 10.99 -6.87
C PRO A 331 14.28 11.51 -5.42
N VAL A 332 15.37 11.24 -4.70
CA VAL A 332 15.60 11.70 -3.34
C VAL A 332 16.83 12.60 -3.31
N LEU A 333 16.63 13.85 -2.89
CA LEU A 333 17.68 14.84 -2.72
C LEU A 333 18.42 14.59 -1.41
N PRO A 334 19.76 14.79 -1.38
CA PRO A 334 20.49 14.77 -0.13
C PRO A 334 20.01 15.88 0.82
N PRO A 335 20.33 15.78 2.12
CA PRO A 335 19.95 16.80 3.08
C PRO A 335 20.44 18.20 2.69
N ALA A 336 19.54 19.17 2.70
CA ALA A 336 19.89 20.57 2.47
C ALA A 336 20.69 21.15 3.64
N ALA A 337 21.42 22.24 3.42
CA ALA A 337 22.16 22.93 4.48
C ALA A 337 21.21 23.30 5.64
N GLY A 338 21.48 22.77 6.83
CA GLY A 338 20.65 22.99 8.04
C GLY A 338 19.52 21.98 8.26
N SER A 339 19.30 21.02 7.37
CA SER A 339 18.42 19.87 7.57
C SER A 339 19.26 18.60 7.73
N PRO A 340 19.00 17.73 8.72
CA PRO A 340 19.65 16.43 8.81
C PRO A 340 19.02 15.38 7.87
N LEU A 341 17.88 15.69 7.25
CA LEU A 341 17.07 14.74 6.48
C LEU A 341 17.08 15.06 4.99
N SER A 342 17.03 13.99 4.19
CA SER A 342 16.78 14.05 2.75
C SER A 342 15.38 14.58 2.44
N ALA A 343 15.15 14.97 1.20
CA ALA A 343 13.86 15.42 0.70
C ALA A 343 13.50 14.71 -0.60
N VAL A 344 12.22 14.51 -0.87
CA VAL A 344 11.75 14.01 -2.17
C VAL A 344 11.93 15.11 -3.22
N ASP A 345 12.56 14.79 -4.36
CA ASP A 345 12.64 15.68 -5.51
C ASP A 345 11.29 15.68 -6.25
N MET A 346 10.38 16.55 -5.80
CA MET A 346 9.02 16.59 -6.32
C MET A 346 8.98 17.02 -7.78
N GLU A 347 9.87 17.93 -8.17
CA GLU A 347 9.96 18.42 -9.54
C GLU A 347 10.46 17.31 -10.48
N HIS A 348 11.48 16.56 -10.08
CA HIS A 348 11.95 15.44 -10.88
C HIS A 348 10.87 14.37 -11.06
N VAL A 349 10.13 14.03 -9.98
CA VAL A 349 9.01 13.09 -10.07
C VAL A 349 7.93 13.59 -11.03
N GLU A 350 7.52 14.86 -10.93
CA GLU A 350 6.47 15.44 -11.78
C GLU A 350 6.91 15.54 -13.25
N ARG A 351 8.18 15.86 -13.51
CA ARG A 351 8.78 15.86 -14.85
C ARG A 351 8.81 14.46 -15.46
N VAL A 352 9.26 13.45 -14.71
CA VAL A 352 9.27 12.06 -15.17
C VAL A 352 7.85 11.58 -15.43
N SER A 353 6.89 11.91 -14.55
CA SER A 353 5.48 11.60 -14.77
C SER A 353 4.94 12.18 -16.06
N THR A 354 5.31 13.43 -16.39
CA THR A 354 4.91 14.05 -17.66
C THR A 354 5.47 13.28 -18.87
N LEU A 355 6.73 12.84 -18.82
CA LEU A 355 7.34 12.05 -19.90
C LEU A 355 6.69 10.67 -20.04
N VAL A 356 6.43 9.98 -18.93
CA VAL A 356 5.76 8.67 -18.92
C VAL A 356 4.33 8.79 -19.43
N ARG A 357 3.60 9.86 -19.05
CA ARG A 357 2.27 10.17 -19.58
C ARG A 357 2.28 10.30 -21.10
N GLN A 358 3.26 11.01 -21.67
CA GLN A 358 3.36 11.16 -23.13
C GLN A 358 3.64 9.82 -23.82
N LEU A 359 4.55 9.01 -23.27
CA LEU A 359 4.78 7.66 -23.78
C LEU A 359 3.49 6.81 -23.76
N LEU A 360 2.71 6.90 -22.68
CA LEU A 360 1.43 6.18 -22.59
C LEU A 360 0.39 6.71 -23.58
N LEU A 361 0.32 8.01 -23.84
CA LEU A 361 -0.56 8.57 -24.88
C LEU A 361 -0.20 8.04 -26.28
N ASP A 362 1.09 7.84 -26.55
CA ASP A 362 1.56 7.34 -27.85
C ASP A 362 1.29 5.83 -28.06
N VAL A 363 1.11 5.06 -26.99
CA VAL A 363 1.07 3.58 -27.05
C VAL A 363 -0.26 3.00 -26.59
N SER A 364 -0.77 3.49 -25.47
CA SER A 364 -1.97 3.00 -24.79
C SER A 364 -2.81 4.20 -24.28
N PRO A 365 -3.27 5.10 -25.16
CA PRO A 365 -3.95 6.35 -24.78
C PRO A 365 -5.23 6.13 -23.95
N GLU A 366 -5.86 4.96 -24.10
CA GLU A 366 -7.04 4.59 -23.31
C GLU A 366 -6.76 4.50 -21.80
N ILE A 367 -5.54 4.15 -21.38
CA ILE A 367 -5.21 4.12 -19.94
C ILE A 367 -5.11 5.53 -19.36
N VAL A 368 -4.53 6.47 -20.12
CA VAL A 368 -4.41 7.87 -19.73
C VAL A 368 -5.79 8.50 -19.63
N THR A 369 -6.60 8.31 -20.67
CA THR A 369 -7.98 8.82 -20.73
C THR A 369 -8.82 8.29 -19.56
N THR A 370 -8.75 6.98 -19.29
CA THR A 370 -9.51 6.36 -18.18
C THR A 370 -9.05 6.88 -16.82
N ALA A 371 -7.74 7.02 -16.60
CA ALA A 371 -7.19 7.52 -15.34
C ALA A 371 -7.61 8.97 -15.07
N GLU A 372 -7.51 9.84 -16.07
CA GLU A 372 -7.81 11.28 -15.96
C GLU A 372 -9.32 11.57 -15.94
N ASP A 373 -10.15 10.70 -16.52
CA ASP A 373 -11.61 10.76 -16.33
C ASP A 373 -12.02 10.31 -14.91
N PHE A 374 -11.25 9.42 -14.30
CA PHE A 374 -11.56 8.88 -12.99
C PHE A 374 -11.21 9.86 -11.85
N CYS A 375 -9.98 10.37 -11.79
CA CYS A 375 -9.48 11.17 -10.67
C CYS A 375 -9.06 12.59 -11.08
N GLU A 376 -9.20 13.55 -10.16
CA GLU A 376 -8.82 14.94 -10.41
C GLU A 376 -7.30 15.11 -10.56
N GLU A 377 -6.53 14.37 -9.76
CA GLU A 377 -5.07 14.37 -9.78
C GLU A 377 -4.56 12.97 -10.15
N VAL A 378 -3.79 12.90 -11.24
CA VAL A 378 -3.16 11.66 -11.72
C VAL A 378 -1.66 11.87 -11.88
N LEU A 379 -0.87 10.92 -11.39
CA LEU A 379 0.58 10.89 -11.56
C LEU A 379 1.01 9.53 -12.11
N TYR A 380 1.90 9.53 -13.09
CA TYR A 380 2.42 8.33 -13.75
C TYR A 380 3.83 8.05 -13.22
N ILE A 381 4.00 7.01 -12.43
CA ILE A 381 5.28 6.71 -11.76
C ILE A 381 5.89 5.46 -12.40
N PRO A 382 7.11 5.54 -12.98
CA PRO A 382 7.84 4.34 -13.38
C PRO A 382 8.20 3.53 -12.13
N VAL A 383 7.98 2.22 -12.15
CA VAL A 383 8.44 1.33 -11.07
C VAL A 383 9.06 0.07 -11.65
N SER A 384 10.14 -0.41 -11.05
CA SER A 384 10.68 -1.74 -11.33
C SER A 384 10.89 -2.47 -10.03
N ALA A 385 10.06 -3.47 -9.77
CA ALA A 385 10.11 -4.25 -8.54
C ALA A 385 11.38 -5.12 -8.45
N LEU A 386 11.77 -5.73 -9.58
CA LEU A 386 12.95 -6.59 -9.63
C LEU A 386 14.21 -5.82 -10.04
N GLY A 387 14.07 -4.75 -10.82
CA GLY A 387 15.22 -4.02 -11.39
C GLY A 387 15.97 -4.75 -12.48
N VAL A 388 15.54 -5.96 -12.82
CA VAL A 388 16.16 -6.88 -13.76
C VAL A 388 15.08 -7.75 -14.41
N SER A 389 15.31 -8.09 -15.69
CA SER A 389 14.49 -9.04 -16.42
C SER A 389 14.55 -10.44 -15.78
N PRO A 390 13.41 -11.11 -15.56
CA PRO A 390 13.40 -12.48 -15.10
C PRO A 390 13.93 -13.42 -16.18
N GLN A 391 14.37 -14.59 -15.77
CA GLN A 391 14.82 -15.67 -16.63
C GLN A 391 13.74 -16.73 -16.74
N LYS A 392 13.76 -17.51 -17.82
CA LYS A 392 12.91 -18.69 -17.92
C LYS A 392 13.42 -19.78 -16.99
N ASN A 393 12.49 -20.43 -16.29
CA ASN A 393 12.81 -21.67 -15.60
C ASN A 393 12.96 -22.80 -16.64
N PRO A 394 14.14 -23.43 -16.76
CA PRO A 394 14.36 -24.51 -17.74
C PRO A 394 13.54 -25.77 -17.46
N GLU A 395 13.18 -26.03 -16.20
CA GLU A 395 12.57 -27.31 -15.77
C GLU A 395 11.06 -27.24 -15.64
N ALA A 396 10.54 -26.20 -14.98
CA ALA A 396 9.11 -26.09 -14.65
C ALA A 396 8.32 -25.16 -15.58
N GLY A 397 9.01 -24.48 -16.51
CA GLY A 397 8.45 -23.34 -17.24
C GLY A 397 8.15 -22.14 -16.32
N GLY A 398 7.70 -21.03 -16.92
CA GLY A 398 7.47 -19.79 -16.19
C GLY A 398 8.74 -18.96 -15.95
N LEU A 399 8.59 -17.90 -15.17
CA LEU A 399 9.62 -16.87 -14.97
C LEU A 399 10.15 -16.93 -13.54
N VAL A 400 11.46 -16.93 -13.42
CA VAL A 400 12.21 -16.97 -12.15
C VAL A 400 13.22 -15.85 -12.14
N VAL A 401 13.58 -15.38 -10.96
CA VAL A 401 14.61 -14.37 -10.76
C VAL A 401 15.65 -14.92 -9.80
N ARG A 402 16.89 -14.46 -9.97
CA ARG A 402 17.94 -14.70 -9.00
C ARG A 402 17.95 -13.56 -7.98
N PRO A 403 17.74 -13.83 -6.68
CA PRO A 403 17.67 -12.80 -5.65
C PRO A 403 18.85 -11.82 -5.64
N LYS A 404 20.10 -12.28 -5.83
CA LYS A 404 21.28 -11.39 -5.85
C LYS A 404 21.22 -10.30 -6.92
N ASP A 405 20.48 -10.55 -8.01
CA ASP A 405 20.39 -9.66 -9.16
C ASP A 405 19.25 -8.65 -9.00
N ILE A 406 18.43 -8.79 -7.95
CA ILE A 406 17.29 -7.90 -7.66
C ILE A 406 17.77 -6.55 -7.15
N HIS A 407 17.41 -5.48 -7.87
CA HIS A 407 17.75 -4.10 -7.55
C HIS A 407 16.55 -3.18 -7.80
N PRO A 408 15.57 -3.11 -6.87
CA PRO A 408 14.34 -2.37 -7.10
C PRO A 408 14.61 -0.90 -7.43
N ARG A 409 13.81 -0.32 -8.32
CA ARG A 409 13.93 1.08 -8.76
C ARG A 409 12.60 1.79 -8.63
N TRP A 410 12.63 2.97 -8.02
CA TRP A 410 11.48 3.87 -7.86
C TRP A 410 10.30 3.27 -7.06
N VAL A 411 10.49 2.11 -6.43
CA VAL A 411 9.41 1.41 -5.73
C VAL A 411 8.96 2.13 -4.47
N THR A 412 9.81 2.95 -3.85
CA THR A 412 9.44 3.74 -2.66
C THR A 412 8.69 5.03 -3.01
N VAL A 413 8.89 5.55 -4.24
CA VAL A 413 8.40 6.85 -4.71
C VAL A 413 6.90 7.03 -4.52
N PRO A 414 6.02 6.04 -4.76
CA PRO A 414 4.58 6.19 -4.53
C PRO A 414 4.24 6.61 -3.09
N ILE A 415 4.90 6.00 -2.10
CA ILE A 415 4.67 6.33 -0.69
C ILE A 415 5.39 7.62 -0.30
N LEU A 416 6.66 7.79 -0.69
CA LEU A 416 7.42 9.01 -0.38
C LEU A 416 6.73 10.27 -0.93
N TYR A 417 6.34 10.24 -2.20
CA TYR A 417 5.65 11.35 -2.86
C TYR A 417 4.28 11.63 -2.25
N ALA A 418 3.50 10.57 -1.98
CA ALA A 418 2.20 10.71 -1.34
C ALA A 418 2.30 11.38 0.03
N TYR A 419 3.30 11.00 0.84
CA TYR A 419 3.52 11.60 2.14
C TYR A 419 4.04 13.03 2.08
N ALA A 420 4.95 13.31 1.16
CA ALA A 420 5.45 14.67 0.91
C ALA A 420 4.32 15.63 0.48
N ARG A 421 3.42 15.19 -0.41
CA ARG A 421 2.38 16.05 -0.99
C ARG A 421 1.09 16.04 -0.18
N TRP A 422 0.46 14.87 -0.02
CA TRP A 422 -0.96 14.76 0.35
C TRP A 422 -1.23 14.28 1.77
N THR A 423 -0.23 13.80 2.51
CA THR A 423 -0.43 13.32 3.88
C THR A 423 0.35 14.15 4.92
N GLN A 424 0.56 13.56 6.11
CA GLN A 424 1.23 14.18 7.27
C GLN A 424 2.68 14.49 6.92
N GLY A 425 3.18 15.66 7.34
CA GLY A 425 4.48 16.20 6.92
C GLY A 425 5.73 15.49 7.48
N LEU A 426 5.64 14.17 7.71
CA LEU A 426 6.77 13.33 8.12
C LEU A 426 7.87 13.34 7.06
N ILE A 427 7.47 13.43 5.79
CA ILE A 427 8.39 13.43 4.66
C ILE A 427 8.31 14.79 4.01
N HIS A 428 9.47 15.41 3.79
CA HIS A 428 9.54 16.69 3.10
C HIS A 428 9.69 16.48 1.58
N GLY A 429 8.96 17.25 0.80
CA GLY A 429 9.12 17.35 -0.65
C GLY A 429 9.70 18.71 -1.01
N ALA A 430 10.82 18.71 -1.73
CA ALA A 430 11.40 19.92 -2.30
C ALA A 430 10.82 20.15 -3.70
N LYS A 431 10.42 21.39 -3.99
CA LYS A 431 10.13 21.85 -5.34
C LYS A 431 11.26 22.80 -5.75
N GLY A 432 11.72 22.75 -7.00
CA GLY A 432 12.67 23.73 -7.52
C GLY A 432 12.15 25.16 -7.29
N LYS A 433 13.10 26.09 -7.16
CA LYS A 433 12.80 27.52 -7.04
C LYS A 433 12.27 28.10 -8.34
#